data_AF-A0AAR5P3F7-F1
#
_entry.id   AF-A0AAR5P3F7-F1
#
_cell.length_a   1.000
_cell.length_b   1.000
_cell.length_c   1.000
_cell.angle_alpha   90.00
_cell.angle_beta   90.00
_cell.angle_gamma   90.00
#
_symmetry.space_group_name_H-M   'P 1'
#
loop_
_entity.id
_entity.type
_entity.pdbx_description
1 polymer ?
#
loop_
_entity_poly.entity_id
_entity_poly.type
_entity_poly.pdbx_seq_one_letter_code
_entity_poly.pdbx_strand_id
1 'polypeptide(L)'
;MDEETGEINYSLHVSKDAETGEEEYVNYWLDQETGEKQYFSLDRICHSLQMPNPFRINRYATHLTAIVQNSKHKTSQKRMEFITAIVFLLPTFIIFTPLLGIIVLIFDVILHKWCHRKNARLAREDMIYYRSPLHMIYREFCLKCIAEEHSRKIEEIHNRRLNRKRSAMEMLKDTSGLEARL
;
A
#
# COMPACT_ATOMS: atom_id res chain seq x y z
N MET A 1 23.14 23.55 -47.27
CA MET A 1 22.56 22.89 -46.08
C MET A 1 21.08 22.83 -46.35
N ASP A 2 20.48 21.66 -46.55
CA ASP A 2 19.04 21.61 -46.75
C ASP A 2 18.33 21.77 -45.40
N GLU A 3 17.29 22.59 -45.41
CA GLU A 3 16.61 23.07 -44.19
C GLU A 3 15.76 21.97 -43.52
N GLU A 4 15.66 20.79 -44.15
CA GLU A 4 14.79 19.70 -43.74
C GLU A 4 15.53 18.55 -43.01
N THR A 5 16.79 18.26 -43.34
CA THR A 5 17.55 17.16 -42.70
C THR A 5 18.89 17.60 -42.12
N GLY A 6 19.39 18.80 -42.44
CA GLY A 6 20.67 19.30 -41.92
C GLY A 6 21.88 18.48 -42.38
N GLU A 7 21.72 17.68 -43.45
CA GLU A 7 22.79 16.83 -43.95
C GLU A 7 23.69 17.63 -44.90
N ILE A 8 25.00 17.60 -44.63
CA ILE A 8 25.99 18.20 -45.51
C ILE A 8 26.26 17.17 -46.61
N ASN A 9 25.83 17.46 -47.84
CA ASN A 9 26.07 16.61 -49.00
C ASN A 9 27.57 16.63 -49.37
N TYR A 10 28.32 15.69 -48.78
CA TYR A 10 29.70 15.43 -49.18
C TYR A 10 29.71 14.57 -50.44
N SER A 11 30.52 14.96 -51.42
CA SER A 11 30.76 14.12 -52.60
C SER A 11 32.26 13.89 -52.77
N LEU A 12 32.62 12.62 -52.93
CA LEU A 12 34.00 12.16 -53.00
C LEU A 12 34.50 12.30 -54.45
N HIS A 13 35.55 13.10 -54.67
CA HIS A 13 36.20 13.20 -55.96
C HIS A 13 37.59 12.58 -55.89
N VAL A 14 37.87 11.66 -56.81
CA VAL A 14 39.22 11.12 -57.00
C VAL A 14 39.95 12.01 -58.00
N SER A 15 41.04 12.65 -57.59
CA SER A 15 41.96 13.36 -58.49
C SER A 15 43.30 12.62 -58.55
N LYS A 16 43.90 12.53 -59.74
CA LYS A 16 45.24 11.97 -59.90
C LYS A 16 46.26 13.09 -59.85
N ASP A 17 47.26 12.93 -58.98
CA ASP A 17 48.41 13.82 -58.97
C ASP A 17 49.20 13.66 -60.27
N ALA A 18 49.54 14.78 -60.89
CA ALA A 18 50.30 14.83 -62.13
C ALA A 18 51.77 14.48 -61.93
N GLU A 19 52.31 14.62 -60.71
CA GLU A 19 53.73 14.39 -60.43
C GLU A 19 54.04 12.94 -60.02
N THR A 20 53.19 12.30 -59.21
CA THR A 20 53.38 10.93 -58.68
C THR A 20 52.41 9.90 -59.23
N GLY A 21 51.30 10.30 -59.86
CA GLY A 21 50.29 9.38 -60.41
C GLY A 21 49.43 8.68 -59.35
N GLU A 22 49.55 9.07 -58.08
CA GLU A 22 48.75 8.54 -56.98
C GLU A 22 47.34 9.13 -57.00
N GLU A 23 46.37 8.30 -56.59
CA GLU A 23 44.97 8.70 -56.49
C GLU A 23 44.73 9.37 -55.14
N GLU A 24 44.53 10.69 -55.13
CA GLU A 24 44.19 11.45 -53.93
C GLU A 24 42.66 11.58 -53.85
N TYR A 25 42.12 11.18 -52.70
CA TYR A 25 40.70 11.31 -52.39
C TYR A 25 40.45 12.68 -51.77
N VAL A 26 39.91 13.60 -52.57
CA VAL A 26 39.63 14.96 -52.14
C VAL A 26 38.13 15.12 -51.92
N ASN A 27 37.77 15.51 -50.71
CA ASN A 27 36.40 15.90 -50.42
C ASN A 27 36.21 17.37 -50.80
N TYR A 28 35.09 17.66 -51.46
CA TYR A 28 34.67 19.03 -51.71
C TYR A 28 33.25 19.24 -51.21
N TRP A 29 32.96 20.47 -50.80
CA TRP A 29 31.59 20.95 -50.67
C TRP A 29 31.29 21.96 -51.77
N LEU A 30 30.01 22.02 -52.16
CA LEU A 30 29.52 23.03 -53.09
C LEU A 30 28.92 24.16 -52.27
N ASP A 31 29.42 25.38 -52.46
CA ASP A 31 28.81 26.55 -51.85
C ASP A 31 27.45 26.82 -52.51
N GLN A 32 26.41 26.96 -51.69
CA GLN A 32 25.03 27.10 -52.14
C GLN A 32 24.73 28.52 -52.65
N GLU A 33 25.49 29.54 -52.22
CA GLU A 33 25.29 30.93 -52.68
C GLU A 33 26.06 31.25 -53.96
N THR A 34 27.24 30.66 -54.13
CA THR A 34 28.15 30.98 -55.26
C THR A 34 28.26 29.86 -56.30
N GLY A 35 27.91 28.61 -55.96
CA GLY A 35 28.07 27.45 -56.82
C GLY A 35 29.52 26.98 -57.01
N GLU A 36 30.47 27.59 -56.31
CA GLU A 36 31.88 27.27 -56.41
C GLU A 36 32.23 26.02 -55.58
N LYS A 37 33.14 25.19 -56.12
CA LYS A 37 33.65 23.98 -55.44
C LYS A 37 34.83 24.36 -54.56
N GLN A 38 34.70 24.14 -53.26
CA GLN A 38 35.81 24.31 -52.32
C GLN A 38 36.36 22.94 -51.91
N TYR A 39 37.65 22.74 -52.18
CA TYR A 39 38.35 21.47 -51.95
C TYR A 39 39.14 21.53 -50.65
N PHE A 40 39.08 20.46 -49.84
CA PHE A 40 39.88 20.36 -48.61
C PHE A 40 40.58 19.00 -48.54
N SER A 41 41.89 19.01 -48.34
CA SER A 41 42.67 17.80 -48.11
C SER A 41 42.56 17.37 -46.64
N LEU A 42 42.14 16.11 -46.43
CA LEU A 42 41.98 15.52 -45.09
C LEU A 42 43.29 15.48 -44.30
N ASP A 43 44.43 15.44 -45.00
CA ASP A 43 45.75 15.34 -44.40
C ASP A 43 46.11 16.58 -43.55
N ARG A 44 45.64 17.77 -43.95
CA ARG A 44 45.80 19.01 -43.16
C ARG A 44 44.96 19.01 -41.88
N ILE A 45 43.78 18.38 -41.89
CA ILE A 45 42.89 18.36 -40.73
C ILE A 45 43.45 17.45 -39.63
N CYS A 46 43.96 16.27 -40.00
CA CYS A 46 44.60 15.34 -39.07
C CYS A 46 45.82 15.97 -38.37
N HIS A 47 46.61 16.77 -39.09
CA HIS A 47 47.77 17.45 -38.50
C HIS A 47 47.38 18.64 -37.60
N SER A 48 46.24 19.29 -37.86
CA SER A 48 45.70 20.37 -37.03
C SER A 48 44.97 19.90 -35.76
N LEU A 49 44.54 18.64 -35.73
CA LEU A 49 43.89 17.98 -34.58
C LEU A 49 44.88 17.34 -33.59
N GLN A 50 46.19 17.43 -33.82
CA GLN A 50 47.21 17.14 -32.81
C GLN A 50 47.27 18.26 -31.75
N MET A 51 46.15 18.54 -31.09
CA MET A 51 46.18 19.27 -29.82
C MET A 51 46.63 18.29 -28.71
N PRO A 52 47.56 18.67 -27.83
CA PRO A 52 47.83 17.88 -26.63
C PRO A 52 46.56 17.88 -25.76
N ASN A 53 45.97 16.69 -25.55
CA ASN A 53 44.79 16.46 -24.71
C ASN A 53 44.82 17.29 -23.39
N PRO A 54 43.97 18.31 -23.20
CA PRO A 54 43.96 19.08 -21.95
C PRO A 54 43.25 18.35 -20.80
N PHE A 55 42.56 17.24 -21.08
CA PHE A 55 41.84 16.46 -20.06
C PHE A 55 42.60 15.20 -19.68
N ARG A 56 43.61 15.36 -18.80
CA ARG A 56 44.03 14.23 -17.96
C ARG A 56 42.88 13.93 -17.00
N ILE A 57 42.07 12.93 -17.32
CA ILE A 57 41.09 12.38 -16.38
C ILE A 57 41.85 12.00 -15.11
N ASN A 58 41.63 12.79 -14.05
CA ASN A 58 42.26 12.58 -12.77
C ASN A 58 41.91 11.15 -12.28
N ARG A 59 42.91 10.33 -11.93
CA ARG A 59 42.70 8.93 -11.50
C ARG A 59 41.75 8.79 -10.29
N TYR A 60 41.47 9.87 -9.58
CA TYR A 60 40.46 9.90 -8.50
C TYR A 60 39.01 9.94 -9.01
N ALA A 61 38.76 10.37 -10.26
CA ALA A 61 37.41 10.40 -10.84
C ALA A 61 36.85 9.00 -11.11
N THR A 62 37.70 8.06 -11.52
CA THR A 62 37.35 6.64 -11.69
C THR A 62 36.97 5.96 -10.36
N HIS A 63 37.57 6.37 -9.25
CA HIS A 63 37.20 5.84 -7.92
C HIS A 63 35.87 6.43 -7.44
N LEU A 64 35.57 7.70 -7.74
CA LEU A 64 34.28 8.31 -7.43
C LEU A 64 33.13 7.66 -8.19
N THR A 65 33.29 7.36 -9.49
CA THR A 65 32.26 6.64 -10.26
C THR A 65 32.05 5.22 -9.74
N ALA A 66 33.11 4.53 -9.32
CA ALA A 66 33.01 3.21 -8.69
C ALA A 66 32.33 3.26 -7.31
N ILE A 67 32.61 4.28 -6.48
CA ILE A 67 31.92 4.49 -5.20
C ILE A 67 30.43 4.80 -5.42
N VAL A 68 30.09 5.64 -6.41
CA VAL A 68 28.70 6.00 -6.75
C VAL A 68 27.95 4.81 -7.37
N GLN A 69 28.60 3.99 -8.19
CA GLN A 69 28.01 2.76 -8.70
C GLN A 69 27.81 1.71 -7.59
N ASN A 70 28.79 1.56 -6.69
CA ASN A 70 28.66 0.69 -5.52
C ASN A 70 27.56 1.16 -4.56
N SER A 71 27.37 2.47 -4.37
CA SER A 71 26.28 2.99 -3.52
C SER A 71 24.90 2.79 -4.15
N LYS A 72 24.78 2.89 -5.48
CA LYS A 72 23.55 2.54 -6.22
C LYS A 72 23.24 1.05 -6.13
N HIS A 73 24.25 0.18 -6.27
CA HIS A 73 24.07 -1.27 -6.16
C HIS A 73 23.68 -1.71 -4.74
N LYS A 74 24.29 -1.10 -3.71
CA LYS A 74 23.98 -1.38 -2.30
C LYS A 74 22.58 -0.88 -1.89
N THR A 75 22.13 0.24 -2.45
CA THR A 75 20.76 0.76 -2.27
C THR A 75 19.73 -0.10 -3.02
N SER A 76 20.07 -0.59 -4.22
CA SER A 76 19.26 -1.52 -5.01
C SER A 76 19.10 -2.87 -4.31
N GLN A 77 20.18 -3.40 -3.74
CA GLN A 77 20.18 -4.67 -3.02
C GLN A 77 19.34 -4.61 -1.73
N LYS A 78 19.45 -3.54 -0.94
CA LYS A 78 18.56 -3.31 0.22
C LYS A 78 17.09 -3.20 -0.18
N ARG A 79 16.78 -2.58 -1.32
CA ARG A 79 15.41 -2.53 -1.85
C ARG A 79 14.93 -3.92 -2.28
N MET A 80 15.76 -4.72 -2.94
CA MET A 80 15.40 -6.10 -3.31
C MET A 80 15.16 -6.97 -2.08
N GLU A 81 16.00 -6.89 -1.04
CA GLU A 81 15.80 -7.64 0.22
C GLU A 81 14.50 -7.21 0.92
N PHE A 82 14.20 -5.92 0.94
CA PHE A 82 12.95 -5.39 1.52
C PHE A 82 11.71 -5.82 0.72
N ILE A 83 11.76 -5.76 -0.62
CA ILE A 83 10.68 -6.23 -1.49
C ILE A 83 10.47 -7.73 -1.29
N THR A 84 11.55 -8.51 -1.22
CA THR A 84 11.48 -9.96 -0.99
C THR A 84 10.85 -10.24 0.37
N ALA A 85 11.26 -9.54 1.43
CA ALA A 85 10.66 -9.67 2.75
C ALA A 85 9.16 -9.34 2.74
N ILE A 86 8.75 -8.26 2.07
CA ILE A 86 7.34 -7.90 1.92
C ILE A 86 6.56 -8.96 1.15
N VAL A 87 7.09 -9.50 0.06
CA VAL A 87 6.43 -10.53 -0.75
C VAL A 87 6.21 -11.83 0.03
N PHE A 88 7.05 -12.15 1.01
CA PHE A 88 6.83 -13.28 1.93
C PHE A 88 5.95 -12.92 3.14
N LEU A 89 6.00 -11.67 3.62
CA LEU A 89 5.16 -11.19 4.73
C LEU A 89 3.70 -10.96 4.32
N LEU A 90 3.43 -10.53 3.09
CA LEU A 90 2.07 -10.21 2.64
C LEU A 90 1.13 -11.43 2.67
N PRO A 91 1.50 -12.58 2.06
CA PRO A 91 0.67 -13.78 2.09
C PRO A 91 0.49 -14.33 3.50
N THR A 92 1.53 -14.26 4.33
CA THR A 92 1.45 -14.73 5.72
C THR A 92 0.52 -13.85 6.53
N PHE A 93 0.55 -12.52 6.41
CA PHE A 93 -0.42 -11.64 7.05
C PHE A 93 -1.86 -11.89 6.54
N ILE A 94 -2.05 -11.99 5.22
CA ILE A 94 -3.38 -12.21 4.61
C ILE A 94 -4.01 -13.53 5.10
N ILE A 95 -3.22 -14.59 5.28
CA ILE A 95 -3.72 -15.89 5.75
C ILE A 95 -3.81 -15.93 7.29
N PHE A 96 -2.88 -15.28 8.00
CA PHE A 96 -2.83 -15.32 9.45
C PHE A 96 -3.92 -14.48 10.12
N THR A 97 -4.30 -13.34 9.53
CA THR A 97 -5.38 -12.49 10.06
C THR A 97 -6.74 -13.21 10.15
N PRO A 98 -7.26 -13.89 9.10
CA PRO A 98 -8.52 -14.63 9.21
C PRO A 98 -8.39 -15.83 10.15
N LEU A 99 -7.24 -16.52 10.19
CA LEU A 99 -7.00 -17.60 11.15
C LEU A 99 -7.06 -17.10 12.59
N LEU A 100 -6.41 -15.98 12.90
CA LEU A 100 -6.51 -15.33 14.21
C LEU A 100 -7.94 -14.92 14.52
N GLY A 101 -8.68 -14.37 13.53
CA GLY A 101 -10.09 -14.04 13.69
C GLY A 101 -10.93 -15.26 14.08
N ILE A 102 -10.75 -16.39 13.39
CA ILE A 102 -11.43 -17.65 13.69
C ILE A 102 -11.07 -18.12 15.10
N ILE A 103 -9.79 -18.07 15.48
CA ILE A 103 -9.33 -18.45 16.82
C ILE A 103 -10.02 -17.59 17.89
N VAL A 104 -10.05 -16.26 17.71
CA VAL A 104 -10.72 -15.33 18.63
C VAL A 104 -12.21 -15.63 18.73
N LEU A 105 -12.88 -15.93 17.60
CA LEU A 105 -14.30 -16.31 17.61
C LEU A 105 -14.53 -17.61 18.40
N ILE A 106 -13.70 -18.63 18.21
CA ILE A 106 -13.78 -19.89 18.96
C ILE A 106 -13.60 -19.62 20.46
N PHE A 107 -12.60 -18.83 20.84
CA PHE A 107 -12.38 -18.44 22.23
C PHE A 107 -13.59 -17.69 22.80
N ASP A 108 -14.19 -16.76 22.06
CA ASP A 108 -15.39 -16.06 22.55
C ASP A 108 -16.57 -17.02 22.72
N VAL A 109 -16.79 -17.98 21.83
CA VAL A 109 -17.84 -19.01 22.01
C VAL A 109 -17.62 -19.81 23.30
N ILE A 110 -16.38 -20.18 23.59
CA ILE A 110 -16.02 -20.91 24.82
C ILE A 110 -16.29 -20.02 26.04
N LEU A 111 -15.81 -18.76 26.02
CA LEU A 111 -16.04 -17.79 27.09
C LEU A 111 -17.53 -17.50 27.28
N HIS A 112 -18.30 -17.39 26.20
CA HIS A 112 -19.73 -17.17 26.22
C HIS A 112 -20.46 -18.30 26.95
N LYS A 113 -20.14 -19.56 26.60
CA LYS A 113 -20.66 -20.74 27.31
C LYS A 113 -20.20 -20.79 28.77
N TRP A 114 -18.96 -20.36 29.04
CA TRP A 114 -18.43 -20.33 30.41
C TRP A 114 -19.12 -19.27 31.28
N CYS A 115 -19.36 -18.06 30.74
CA CYS A 115 -20.18 -17.03 31.39
C CYS A 115 -21.56 -17.57 31.72
N HIS A 116 -22.21 -18.28 30.79
CA HIS A 116 -23.50 -18.93 31.04
C HIS A 116 -23.48 -19.91 32.20
N ARG A 117 -22.43 -20.73 32.29
CA ARG A 117 -22.27 -21.70 33.38
C ARG A 117 -21.97 -21.01 34.70
N LYS A 118 -21.15 -19.96 34.67
CA LYS A 118 -20.77 -19.19 35.86
C LYS A 118 -21.95 -18.38 36.40
N ASN A 119 -22.69 -17.68 35.54
CA ASN A 119 -23.90 -16.94 35.90
C ASN A 119 -24.98 -17.88 36.43
N ALA A 120 -25.17 -19.06 35.83
CA ALA A 120 -26.12 -20.04 36.36
C ALA A 120 -25.77 -20.52 37.79
N ARG A 121 -24.46 -20.57 38.11
CA ARG A 121 -24.00 -20.92 39.46
C ARG A 121 -24.14 -19.75 40.45
N LEU A 122 -23.88 -18.53 40.00
CA LEU A 122 -23.85 -17.32 40.83
C LEU A 122 -25.20 -16.62 40.96
N ALA A 123 -26.18 -16.92 40.10
CA ALA A 123 -27.52 -16.33 40.13
C ALA A 123 -28.29 -16.55 41.45
N ARG A 124 -27.75 -17.38 42.36
CA ARG A 124 -28.31 -17.59 43.70
C ARG A 124 -27.69 -16.70 44.78
N GLU A 125 -26.52 -16.10 44.55
CA GLU A 125 -25.69 -15.52 45.63
C GLU A 125 -25.19 -14.09 45.35
N ASP A 126 -24.95 -13.69 44.09
CA ASP A 126 -24.29 -12.41 43.79
C ASP A 126 -25.01 -11.54 42.73
N MET A 127 -24.93 -10.20 42.87
CA MET A 127 -25.43 -9.21 41.89
C MET A 127 -24.54 -9.06 40.62
N ILE A 128 -23.53 -9.91 40.45
CA ILE A 128 -22.53 -9.76 39.39
C ILE A 128 -22.89 -10.67 38.20
N TYR A 129 -23.10 -10.08 37.03
CA TYR A 129 -23.43 -10.78 35.78
C TYR A 129 -22.25 -10.75 34.80
N TYR A 130 -21.66 -11.90 34.49
CA TYR A 130 -20.54 -12.01 33.54
C TYR A 130 -21.03 -12.03 32.10
N ARG A 131 -20.31 -11.36 31.19
CA ARG A 131 -20.67 -11.26 29.77
C ARG A 131 -19.44 -11.41 28.86
N SER A 132 -19.56 -12.16 27.76
CA SER A 132 -18.49 -12.24 26.75
C SER A 132 -18.45 -10.95 25.90
N PRO A 133 -17.28 -10.54 25.39
CA PRO A 133 -17.14 -9.30 24.64
C PRO A 133 -17.97 -9.31 23.33
N LEU A 134 -18.09 -10.45 22.64
CA LEU A 134 -18.94 -10.57 21.45
C LEU A 134 -20.36 -11.06 21.75
N HIS A 135 -20.82 -10.96 23.00
CA HIS A 135 -22.14 -11.46 23.39
C HIS A 135 -23.29 -10.85 22.56
N MET A 136 -23.16 -9.60 22.09
CA MET A 136 -24.22 -8.98 21.26
C MET A 136 -24.50 -9.77 19.99
N ILE A 137 -23.43 -10.27 19.35
CA ILE A 137 -23.53 -11.09 18.14
C ILE A 137 -24.11 -12.45 18.51
N TYR A 138 -23.57 -13.09 19.56
CA TYR A 138 -24.00 -14.43 19.94
C TYR A 138 -25.42 -14.51 20.53
N ARG A 139 -25.96 -13.40 21.05
CA ARG A 139 -27.32 -13.37 21.61
C ARG A 139 -28.39 -13.76 20.59
N GLU A 140 -28.16 -13.50 19.31
CA GLU A 140 -29.11 -13.83 18.23
C GLU A 140 -29.07 -15.32 17.84
N PHE A 141 -27.96 -16.00 18.08
CA PHE A 141 -27.75 -17.39 17.68
C PHE A 141 -27.80 -18.37 18.86
N CYS A 142 -27.47 -17.90 20.07
CA CYS A 142 -27.45 -18.73 21.26
C CYS A 142 -28.87 -18.88 21.84
N LEU A 143 -29.44 -20.09 21.69
CA LEU A 143 -30.77 -20.42 22.24
C LEU A 143 -30.95 -20.06 23.71
N LYS A 144 -29.90 -20.19 24.53
CA LYS A 144 -29.97 -19.86 25.96
C LYS A 144 -30.16 -18.35 26.17
N CYS A 145 -29.39 -17.51 25.47
CA CYS A 145 -29.56 -16.07 25.51
C CYS A 145 -30.93 -15.62 25.00
N ILE A 146 -31.43 -16.26 23.94
CA ILE A 146 -32.76 -16.00 23.38
C ILE A 146 -33.83 -16.32 24.42
N ALA A 147 -33.77 -17.52 25.01
CA ALA A 147 -34.73 -17.95 26.03
C ALA A 147 -34.74 -17.03 27.27
N GLU A 148 -33.56 -16.62 27.74
CA GLU A 148 -33.42 -15.66 28.86
C GLU A 148 -34.05 -14.30 28.52
N GLU A 149 -33.84 -13.79 27.31
CA GLU A 149 -34.47 -12.54 26.87
C GLU A 149 -35.99 -12.64 26.80
N HIS A 150 -36.53 -13.72 26.23
CA HIS A 150 -37.98 -13.93 26.17
C HIS A 150 -38.57 -14.04 27.58
N SER A 151 -37.90 -14.77 28.47
CA SER A 151 -38.31 -14.90 29.88
C SER A 151 -38.36 -13.53 30.56
N ARG A 152 -37.33 -12.71 30.38
CA ARG A 152 -37.29 -11.34 30.91
C ARG A 152 -38.42 -10.46 30.37
N LYS A 153 -38.74 -10.55 29.07
CA LYS A 153 -39.87 -9.80 28.47
C LYS A 153 -41.20 -10.23 29.06
N ILE A 154 -41.39 -11.53 29.26
CA ILE A 154 -42.61 -12.08 29.89
C ILE A 154 -42.72 -11.59 31.33
N GLU A 155 -41.64 -11.65 32.09
CA GLU A 155 -41.57 -11.15 33.46
C GLU A 155 -41.90 -9.65 33.53
N GLU A 156 -41.36 -8.84 32.62
CA GLU A 156 -41.66 -7.41 32.55
C GLU A 156 -43.15 -7.15 32.29
N ILE A 157 -43.76 -7.87 31.34
CA ILE A 157 -45.20 -7.76 31.07
C ILE A 157 -46.02 -8.19 32.29
N HIS A 158 -45.61 -9.27 32.96
CA HIS A 158 -46.26 -9.75 34.16
C HIS A 158 -46.19 -8.72 35.29
N ASN A 159 -45.02 -8.16 35.55
CA ASN A 159 -44.80 -7.12 36.55
C ASN A 159 -45.60 -5.84 36.24
N ARG A 160 -45.66 -5.42 34.97
CA ARG A 160 -46.51 -4.28 34.56
C ARG A 160 -47.98 -4.55 34.86
N ARG A 161 -48.48 -5.77 34.61
CA ARG A 161 -49.87 -6.15 34.92
C ARG A 161 -50.14 -6.16 36.43
N LEU A 162 -49.23 -6.73 37.21
CA LEU A 162 -49.32 -6.75 38.67
C LEU A 162 -49.35 -5.33 39.25
N ASN A 163 -48.46 -4.46 38.79
CA ASN A 163 -48.39 -3.08 39.27
C ASN A 163 -49.68 -2.31 38.96
N ARG A 164 -50.26 -2.47 37.76
CA ARG A 164 -51.56 -1.87 37.42
C ARG A 164 -52.68 -2.36 38.34
N LYS A 165 -52.73 -3.67 38.62
CA LYS A 165 -53.71 -4.23 39.56
C LYS A 165 -53.53 -3.68 40.97
N ARG A 166 -52.28 -3.55 41.44
CA ARG A 166 -51.96 -2.99 42.75
C ARG A 166 -52.42 -1.53 42.85
N SER A 167 -52.09 -0.69 41.87
CA SER A 167 -52.53 0.72 41.85
C SER A 167 -54.05 0.87 41.78
N ALA A 168 -54.74 0.02 41.02
CA ALA A 168 -56.21 0.02 40.99
C ALA A 168 -56.82 -0.38 42.35
N MET A 169 -56.23 -1.36 43.03
CA MET A 169 -56.66 -1.79 44.37
C MET A 169 -56.42 -0.69 45.43
N GLU A 170 -55.31 0.02 45.34
CA GLU A 170 -55.02 1.18 46.20
C GLU A 170 -56.07 2.28 46.02
N MET A 171 -56.43 2.62 44.77
CA MET A 171 -57.48 3.62 44.51
C MET A 171 -58.86 3.20 45.07
N LEU A 172 -59.22 1.91 44.92
CA LEU A 172 -60.48 1.41 45.50
C LEU A 172 -60.47 1.49 47.04
N LYS A 173 -59.34 1.14 47.66
CA LYS A 173 -59.18 1.24 49.11
C LYS A 173 -59.34 2.68 49.59
N ASP A 174 -58.75 3.64 48.89
CA ASP A 174 -58.86 5.07 49.22
C ASP A 174 -60.30 5.57 49.08
N THR A 175 -61.04 5.15 48.05
CA THR A 175 -62.46 5.50 47.90
C THR A 175 -63.34 4.90 48.99
N SER A 176 -63.16 3.61 49.33
CA SER A 176 -63.93 2.94 50.39
C SER A 176 -63.61 3.48 51.79
N GLY A 177 -62.36 3.91 52.03
CA GLY A 177 -61.95 4.56 53.27
C GLY A 177 -62.49 5.99 53.40
N LEU A 178 -62.79 6.66 52.28
CA LEU A 178 -63.46 7.97 52.27
C LEU A 178 -64.94 7.83 52.60
N GLU A 179 -65.62 6.82 52.01
CA GLU A 179 -67.04 6.54 52.29
C GLU A 179 -67.29 6.10 53.74
N ALA A 180 -66.35 5.41 54.39
CA ALA A 180 -66.47 5.00 55.79
C ALA A 180 -66.25 6.14 56.82
N ARG A 181 -65.90 7.36 56.37
CA ARG A 181 -65.65 8.54 57.22
C ARG A 181 -66.74 9.62 57.11
N LEU A 182 -67.68 9.47 56.20
CA LEU A 182 -68.89 10.30 56.07
C LEU A 182 -70.05 9.63 56.81
#